data_AF-A0A7C6A232-F1
#
_entry.id   AF-A0A7C6A232-F1
#
_cell.length_a   1.000
_cell.length_b   1.000
_cell.length_c   1.000
_cell.angle_alpha   90.00
_cell.angle_beta   90.00
_cell.angle_gamma   90.00
#
_symmetry.space_group_name_H-M   'P 1'
#
loop_
_entity.id
_entity.type
_entity.pdbx_description
1 polymer ?
#
loop_
_entity_poly.entity_id
_entity_poly.type
_entity_poly.pdbx_seq_one_letter_code
_entity_poly.pdbx_strand_id
1 'polypeptide(L)'
;MKCAELEGLICDYVEATLSAVERQLVEAHLQSCEACRALVRDARAALAFTRKAPPVEPPPELLTRLLFLVPSHCDPGAPQASGARARVAAWFRPILQPRFAMGMAMTILSVSIVARVAGITPRQLTPTDLHPARVWQAVDDKVHRVCERVRKFYLSLRLVYEIQTQLHEWSQQLREQDAAAAARDSDAPVLPSRGPESNAFPLSQDQAEPKAKGGTKQ
;
A
#
# COMPACT_ATOMS: atom_id res chain seq x y z
N MET A 1 -21.13 -31.62 -39.56
CA MET A 1 -20.56 -30.32 -39.97
C MET A 1 -20.80 -30.09 -41.45
N LYS A 2 -20.97 -28.82 -41.84
CA LYS A 2 -21.12 -28.32 -43.22
C LYS A 2 -19.74 -27.89 -43.77
N CYS A 3 -19.61 -27.71 -45.09
CA CYS A 3 -18.34 -27.30 -45.71
C CYS A 3 -17.83 -25.94 -45.18
N ALA A 4 -18.71 -24.94 -45.04
CA ALA A 4 -18.36 -23.64 -44.45
C ALA A 4 -17.91 -23.72 -42.98
N GLU A 5 -18.35 -24.74 -42.23
CA GLU A 5 -17.88 -25.01 -40.86
C GLU A 5 -16.49 -25.66 -40.86
N LEU A 6 -16.14 -26.42 -41.92
CA LEU A 6 -14.78 -26.92 -42.14
C LEU A 6 -13.83 -25.79 -42.53
N GLU A 7 -14.25 -24.90 -43.44
CA GLU A 7 -13.42 -23.83 -44.02
C GLU A 7 -12.82 -22.91 -42.96
N GLY A 8 -13.60 -22.54 -41.92
CA GLY A 8 -13.11 -21.76 -40.79
C GLY A 8 -12.09 -22.49 -39.89
N LEU A 9 -12.02 -23.82 -39.96
CA LEU A 9 -11.14 -24.68 -39.13
C LEU A 9 -9.95 -25.26 -39.90
N ILE A 10 -9.77 -24.93 -41.19
CA ILE A 10 -8.69 -25.51 -42.02
C ILE A 10 -7.30 -25.16 -41.48
N CYS A 11 -7.08 -23.89 -41.11
CA CYS A 11 -5.79 -23.44 -40.60
C CYS A 11 -5.39 -24.26 -39.36
N ASP A 12 -6.28 -24.33 -38.37
CA ASP A 12 -6.04 -25.08 -37.14
C ASP A 12 -5.91 -26.60 -37.37
N TYR A 13 -6.62 -27.16 -38.35
CA TYR A 13 -6.48 -28.58 -38.71
C TYR A 13 -5.14 -28.88 -39.40
N VAL A 14 -4.60 -27.93 -40.18
CA VAL A 14 -3.33 -28.09 -40.89
C VAL A 14 -2.12 -27.76 -40.00
N GLU A 15 -2.26 -26.83 -39.06
CA GLU A 15 -1.26 -26.52 -38.03
C GLU A 15 -1.32 -27.47 -36.81
N ALA A 16 -2.37 -28.31 -36.74
CA ALA A 16 -2.63 -29.30 -35.69
C ALA A 16 -2.87 -28.70 -34.29
N THR A 17 -3.51 -27.53 -34.23
CA THR A 17 -3.92 -26.82 -33.00
C THR A 17 -5.34 -27.20 -32.53
N LEU A 18 -6.18 -27.79 -33.40
CA LEU A 18 -7.55 -28.22 -33.04
C LEU A 18 -7.61 -29.21 -31.87
N SER A 19 -8.72 -29.18 -31.12
CA SER A 19 -9.00 -30.21 -30.13
C SER A 19 -9.23 -31.58 -30.79
N ALA A 20 -9.05 -32.66 -30.00
CA ALA A 20 -9.26 -34.02 -30.47
C ALA A 20 -10.70 -34.29 -30.97
N VAL A 21 -11.70 -33.58 -30.44
CA VAL A 21 -13.11 -33.72 -30.83
C VAL A 21 -13.37 -33.06 -32.18
N GLU A 22 -12.94 -31.81 -32.35
CA GLU A 22 -13.09 -31.06 -33.61
C GLU A 22 -12.33 -31.77 -34.74
N ARG A 23 -11.12 -32.25 -34.44
CA ARG A 23 -10.31 -33.03 -35.36
C ARG A 23 -11.02 -34.29 -35.87
N GLN A 24 -11.70 -35.04 -34.99
CA GLN A 24 -12.46 -36.22 -35.40
C GLN A 24 -13.65 -35.86 -36.31
N LEU A 25 -14.34 -34.75 -36.04
CA LEU A 25 -15.43 -34.26 -36.90
C LEU A 25 -14.88 -33.87 -38.28
N VAL A 26 -13.77 -33.13 -38.34
CA VAL A 26 -13.09 -32.75 -39.58
C VAL A 26 -12.65 -33.98 -40.37
N GLU A 27 -12.00 -34.96 -39.73
CA GLU A 27 -11.54 -36.19 -40.38
C GLU A 27 -12.71 -37.03 -40.91
N ALA A 28 -13.85 -37.09 -40.22
CA ALA A 28 -15.08 -37.74 -40.71
C ALA A 28 -15.69 -37.03 -41.92
N HIS A 29 -15.68 -35.69 -41.97
CA HIS A 29 -16.15 -34.94 -43.15
C HIS A 29 -15.18 -35.05 -44.34
N LEU A 30 -13.86 -35.13 -44.09
CA LEU A 30 -12.86 -35.34 -45.14
C LEU A 30 -12.93 -36.73 -45.78
N GLN A 31 -13.60 -37.71 -45.17
CA GLN A 31 -13.91 -39.00 -45.77
C GLN A 31 -15.06 -38.90 -46.80
N SER A 32 -16.08 -38.07 -46.54
CA SER A 32 -17.27 -37.94 -47.40
C SER A 32 -17.22 -36.80 -48.42
N CYS A 33 -16.45 -35.73 -48.18
CA CYS A 33 -16.35 -34.57 -49.06
C CYS A 33 -14.99 -34.47 -49.77
N GLU A 34 -14.98 -34.68 -51.09
CA GLU A 34 -13.76 -34.55 -51.91
C GLU A 34 -13.29 -33.11 -52.06
N ALA A 35 -14.19 -32.14 -52.20
CA ALA A 35 -13.83 -30.72 -52.35
C ALA A 35 -13.04 -30.19 -51.14
N CYS A 36 -13.49 -30.50 -49.92
CA CYS A 36 -12.77 -30.14 -48.70
C CYS A 36 -11.43 -30.90 -48.57
N ARG A 37 -11.33 -32.12 -49.12
CA ARG A 37 -10.08 -32.91 -49.17
C ARG A 37 -9.05 -32.29 -50.12
N ALA A 38 -9.48 -31.75 -51.25
CA ALA A 38 -8.65 -30.96 -52.15
C ALA A 38 -8.16 -29.67 -51.46
N LEU A 39 -9.07 -28.90 -50.87
CA LEU A 39 -8.73 -27.65 -50.18
C LEU A 39 -7.73 -27.84 -49.03
N VAL A 40 -7.87 -28.91 -48.25
CA VAL A 40 -6.89 -29.31 -47.20
C VAL A 40 -5.54 -29.76 -47.79
N ARG A 41 -5.53 -30.42 -48.96
CA ARG A 41 -4.29 -30.79 -49.68
C ARG A 41 -3.54 -29.53 -50.14
N ASP A 42 -4.27 -28.55 -50.66
CA ASP A 42 -3.68 -27.31 -51.18
C ASP A 42 -3.16 -26.41 -50.05
N ALA A 43 -3.90 -26.30 -48.93
CA ALA A 43 -3.42 -25.64 -47.72
C ALA A 43 -2.13 -26.30 -47.15
N ARG A 44 -2.07 -27.65 -47.14
CA ARG A 44 -0.86 -28.40 -46.77
C ARG A 44 0.30 -28.15 -47.73
N ALA A 45 0.02 -28.07 -49.04
CA ALA A 45 1.04 -27.74 -50.05
C ALA A 45 1.57 -26.30 -49.88
N ALA A 46 0.71 -25.34 -49.54
CA ALA A 46 1.08 -23.97 -49.25
C ALA A 46 2.03 -23.88 -48.03
N LEU A 47 1.68 -24.49 -46.89
CA LEU A 47 2.60 -24.52 -45.73
C LEU A 47 3.91 -25.26 -46.04
N ALA A 48 3.86 -26.35 -46.80
CA ALA A 48 5.05 -27.07 -47.25
C ALA A 48 5.91 -26.30 -48.26
N PHE A 49 5.36 -25.27 -48.92
CA PHE A 49 6.11 -24.31 -49.71
C PHE A 49 6.73 -23.23 -48.82
N THR A 50 5.95 -22.60 -47.93
CA THR A 50 6.44 -21.56 -46.99
C THR A 50 7.56 -22.08 -46.09
N ARG A 51 7.50 -23.33 -45.63
CA ARG A 51 8.56 -23.99 -44.84
C ARG A 51 9.89 -24.22 -45.59
N LYS A 52 9.97 -23.92 -46.90
CA LYS A 52 11.23 -23.95 -47.68
C LYS A 52 11.94 -22.60 -47.70
N ALA A 53 11.36 -21.55 -47.10
CA ALA A 53 12.05 -20.27 -46.94
C ALA A 53 13.37 -20.47 -46.18
N PRO A 54 14.47 -19.81 -46.60
CA PRO A 54 15.74 -19.87 -45.87
C PRO A 54 15.57 -19.42 -44.41
N PRO A 55 16.25 -20.06 -43.45
CA PRO A 55 16.21 -19.60 -42.06
C PRO A 55 16.83 -18.21 -41.95
N VAL A 56 16.03 -17.23 -41.54
CA VAL A 56 16.50 -15.87 -41.25
C VAL A 56 17.16 -15.87 -39.88
N GLU A 57 18.42 -15.44 -39.81
CA GLU A 57 19.13 -15.31 -38.53
C GLU A 57 18.47 -14.20 -37.68
N PRO A 58 18.02 -14.51 -36.44
CA PRO A 58 17.38 -13.51 -35.60
C PRO A 58 18.43 -12.50 -35.10
N PRO A 59 18.18 -11.17 -35.19
CA PRO A 59 19.13 -10.17 -34.71
C PRO A 59 19.44 -10.39 -33.22
N PRO A 60 20.72 -10.29 -32.79
CA PRO A 60 21.17 -10.76 -31.47
C PRO A 60 20.50 -10.02 -30.29
N GLU A 61 20.04 -8.79 -30.51
CA GLU A 61 19.24 -8.06 -29.53
C GLU A 61 17.92 -8.76 -29.16
N LEU A 62 17.29 -9.52 -30.06
CA LEU A 62 16.02 -10.20 -29.75
C LEU A 62 16.22 -11.23 -28.64
N LEU A 63 17.32 -11.98 -28.62
CA LEU A 63 17.58 -12.95 -27.55
C LEU A 63 17.68 -12.24 -26.19
N THR A 64 18.45 -11.16 -26.11
CA THR A 64 18.59 -10.36 -24.89
C THR A 64 17.28 -9.71 -24.45
N ARG A 65 16.48 -9.18 -25.40
CA ARG A 65 15.16 -8.61 -25.12
C ARG A 65 14.16 -9.68 -24.66
N LEU A 66 14.13 -10.85 -25.28
CA LEU A 66 13.27 -11.97 -24.89
C LEU A 66 13.61 -12.50 -23.49
N LEU A 67 14.90 -12.67 -23.18
CA LEU A 67 15.37 -13.07 -21.84
C LEU A 67 15.02 -12.06 -20.74
N PHE A 68 14.80 -10.78 -21.08
CA PHE A 68 14.37 -9.75 -20.14
C PHE A 68 12.85 -9.59 -20.06
N LEU A 69 12.13 -9.80 -21.17
CA LEU A 69 10.67 -9.60 -21.28
C LEU A 69 9.85 -10.84 -20.91
N VAL A 70 10.39 -12.05 -21.07
CA VAL A 70 9.73 -13.29 -20.64
C VAL A 70 10.04 -13.53 -19.16
N PRO A 71 9.06 -13.41 -18.24
CA PRO A 71 9.27 -13.81 -16.85
C PRO A 71 9.47 -15.32 -16.81
N SER A 72 10.31 -15.82 -15.88
CA SER A 72 10.81 -17.21 -15.83
C SER A 72 9.75 -18.26 -15.45
N HIS A 73 8.73 -18.40 -16.31
CA HIS A 73 7.64 -19.36 -16.25
C HIS A 73 7.67 -20.33 -17.45
N CYS A 74 8.35 -19.97 -18.54
CA CYS A 74 8.55 -20.79 -19.73
C CYS A 74 9.90 -21.52 -19.71
N ASP A 75 10.18 -22.24 -18.62
CA ASP A 75 11.29 -23.20 -18.51
C ASP A 75 10.76 -24.64 -18.72
N PRO A 76 10.56 -25.12 -19.97
CA PRO A 76 10.11 -26.50 -20.23
C PRO A 76 11.17 -27.57 -19.91
N GLY A 77 12.37 -27.16 -19.46
CA GLY A 77 13.50 -28.06 -19.18
C GLY A 77 14.37 -27.66 -17.99
N ALA A 78 13.98 -26.68 -17.16
CA ALA A 78 14.72 -26.42 -15.92
C ALA A 78 14.61 -27.66 -15.01
N PRO A 79 15.73 -28.15 -14.42
CA PRO A 79 15.70 -29.34 -13.59
C PRO A 79 14.79 -29.08 -12.38
N GLN A 80 13.64 -29.76 -12.37
CA GLN A 80 12.64 -29.62 -11.31
C GLN A 80 13.26 -30.12 -10.01
N ALA A 81 13.75 -29.18 -9.19
CA ALA A 81 14.52 -29.47 -7.98
C ALA A 81 13.61 -30.04 -6.87
N SER A 82 13.23 -31.31 -7.02
CA SER A 82 12.22 -32.05 -6.26
C SER A 82 12.63 -32.34 -4.82
N GLY A 83 12.74 -31.29 -4.01
CA GLY A 83 13.11 -31.37 -2.60
C GLY A 83 12.66 -30.17 -1.79
N ALA A 84 12.79 -30.27 -0.47
CA ALA A 84 12.38 -29.21 0.47
C ALA A 84 13.02 -27.84 0.15
N ARG A 85 14.27 -27.84 -0.36
CA ARG A 85 14.97 -26.62 -0.78
C ARG A 85 14.23 -25.81 -1.85
N ALA A 86 13.55 -26.45 -2.81
CA ALA A 86 12.79 -25.70 -3.82
C ALA A 86 11.46 -25.16 -3.29
N ARG A 87 10.79 -25.88 -2.38
CA ARG A 87 9.61 -25.34 -1.67
C ARG A 87 9.98 -24.13 -0.80
N VAL A 88 11.10 -24.20 -0.07
CA VAL A 88 11.65 -23.08 0.68
C VAL A 88 12.02 -21.93 -0.26
N ALA A 89 12.78 -22.18 -1.33
CA ALA A 89 13.18 -21.15 -2.29
C ALA A 89 11.98 -20.50 -3.00
N ALA A 90 10.92 -21.25 -3.33
CA ALA A 90 9.70 -20.73 -3.92
C ALA A 90 8.91 -19.85 -2.92
N TRP A 91 8.82 -20.27 -1.65
CA TRP A 91 8.16 -19.50 -0.59
C TRP A 91 8.90 -18.19 -0.26
N PHE A 92 10.23 -18.19 -0.33
CA PHE A 92 11.06 -16.98 -0.18
C PHE A 92 11.26 -16.19 -1.49
N ARG A 93 10.86 -16.71 -2.66
CA ARG A 93 10.94 -16.02 -3.97
C ARG A 93 10.24 -14.64 -4.00
N PRO A 94 9.04 -14.42 -3.40
CA PRO A 94 8.47 -13.08 -3.29
C PRO A 94 9.27 -12.17 -2.33
N ILE A 95 9.85 -12.71 -1.25
CA ILE A 95 10.66 -11.96 -0.28
C ILE A 95 12.01 -11.52 -0.88
N LEU A 96 12.59 -12.32 -1.78
CA LEU A 96 13.83 -12.03 -2.49
C LEU A 96 13.70 -11.01 -3.63
N GLN A 97 12.52 -10.43 -3.87
CA GLN A 97 12.42 -9.29 -4.79
C GLN A 97 13.17 -8.08 -4.22
N PRO A 98 13.97 -7.34 -5.02
CA PRO A 98 14.84 -6.27 -4.52
C PRO A 98 14.09 -5.12 -3.84
N ARG A 99 12.78 -4.96 -4.10
CA ARG A 99 11.91 -3.96 -3.46
C ARG A 99 11.67 -4.26 -1.98
N PHE A 100 11.58 -5.53 -1.56
CA PHE A 100 11.32 -5.88 -0.16
C PHE A 100 12.58 -5.91 0.71
N ALA A 101 13.75 -6.20 0.11
CA ALA A 101 15.04 -6.17 0.81
C ALA A 101 15.31 -4.80 1.49
N MET A 102 15.03 -3.70 0.78
CA MET A 102 15.18 -2.33 1.32
C MET A 102 14.23 -2.06 2.50
N GLY A 103 12.99 -2.56 2.42
CA GLY A 103 12.00 -2.45 3.50
C GLY A 103 12.40 -3.25 4.74
N MET A 104 12.82 -4.50 4.57
CA MET A 104 13.30 -5.33 5.69
C MET A 104 14.56 -4.76 6.34
N ALA A 105 15.50 -4.21 5.55
CA ALA A 105 16.68 -3.55 6.10
C ALA A 105 16.30 -2.37 7.02
N MET A 106 15.31 -1.56 6.62
CA MET A 106 14.82 -0.44 7.43
C MET A 106 14.07 -0.87 8.69
N THR A 107 13.25 -1.92 8.65
CA THR A 107 12.58 -2.42 9.86
C THR A 107 13.57 -3.04 10.84
N ILE A 108 14.55 -3.83 10.35
CA ILE A 108 15.61 -4.41 11.18
C ILE A 108 16.50 -3.32 11.80
N LEU A 109 16.85 -2.28 11.04
CA LEU A 109 17.60 -1.12 11.54
C LEU A 109 16.82 -0.40 12.65
N SER A 110 15.55 -0.10 12.42
CA SER A 110 14.66 0.56 13.40
C SER A 110 14.56 -0.24 14.70
N VAL A 111 14.27 -1.54 14.61
CA VAL A 111 14.20 -2.45 15.77
C VAL A 111 15.55 -2.54 16.50
N SER A 112 16.67 -2.53 15.78
CA SER A 112 18.01 -2.57 16.37
C SER A 112 18.37 -1.26 17.10
N ILE A 113 17.95 -0.10 16.58
CA ILE A 113 18.09 1.20 17.26
C ILE A 113 17.24 1.21 18.54
N VAL A 114 15.97 0.81 18.46
CA VAL A 114 15.07 0.73 19.62
C VAL A 114 15.60 -0.24 20.68
N ALA A 115 16.05 -1.44 20.29
CA ALA A 115 16.64 -2.41 21.21
C ALA A 115 17.91 -1.88 21.90
N ARG A 116 18.76 -1.14 21.17
CA ARG A 116 19.97 -0.49 21.72
C ARG A 116 19.65 0.62 22.71
N VAL A 117 18.61 1.43 22.46
CA VAL A 117 18.12 2.48 23.37
C VAL A 117 17.39 1.88 24.59
N ALA A 118 16.67 0.77 24.40
CA ALA A 118 16.10 -0.03 25.48
C ALA A 118 17.20 -0.66 26.37
N GLY A 119 18.40 -0.89 25.83
CA GLY A 119 19.56 -1.44 26.55
C GLY A 119 19.68 -2.97 26.42
N ILE A 120 18.93 -3.58 25.50
CA ILE A 120 18.92 -5.02 25.25
C ILE A 120 20.26 -5.41 24.63
N THR A 121 21.20 -5.84 25.48
CA THR A 121 22.57 -6.13 25.08
C THR A 121 22.63 -7.57 24.52
N PRO A 122 22.95 -7.78 23.24
CA PRO A 122 22.74 -9.08 22.57
C PRO A 122 23.64 -10.22 23.06
N ARG A 123 24.56 -9.96 23.99
CA ARG A 123 25.56 -10.92 24.48
C ARG A 123 25.03 -11.84 25.61
N GLN A 124 23.86 -11.55 26.17
CA GLN A 124 23.21 -12.36 27.22
C GLN A 124 21.67 -12.41 27.04
N LEU A 125 21.21 -12.73 25.83
CA LEU A 125 19.79 -12.98 25.57
C LEU A 125 19.36 -14.37 26.05
N THR A 126 19.21 -14.51 27.37
CA THR A 126 18.54 -15.67 27.98
C THR A 126 17.08 -15.68 27.54
N PRO A 127 16.54 -16.77 26.95
CA PRO A 127 15.17 -16.78 26.42
C PRO A 127 14.10 -16.53 27.51
N THR A 128 14.44 -16.78 28.78
CA THR A 128 13.59 -16.53 29.95
C THR A 128 13.39 -15.04 30.28
N ASP A 129 14.28 -14.13 29.83
CA ASP A 129 14.15 -12.70 30.11
C ASP A 129 13.33 -11.93 29.07
N LEU A 130 12.78 -12.62 28.06
CA LEU A 130 11.84 -12.05 27.10
C LEU A 130 10.40 -11.89 27.66
N HIS A 131 10.25 -11.78 28.98
CA HIS A 131 8.97 -11.48 29.62
C HIS A 131 8.54 -10.02 29.30
N PRO A 132 7.40 -9.81 28.61
CA PRO A 132 7.01 -8.48 28.15
C PRO A 132 6.82 -7.48 29.29
N ALA A 133 6.40 -7.93 30.48
CA ALA A 133 6.23 -7.08 31.65
C ALA A 133 7.52 -6.37 32.09
N ARG A 134 8.68 -7.04 32.05
CA ARG A 134 9.98 -6.41 32.39
C ARG A 134 10.41 -5.40 31.34
N VAL A 135 10.16 -5.70 30.06
CA VAL A 135 10.45 -4.78 28.95
C VAL A 135 9.59 -3.52 29.07
N TRP A 136 8.29 -3.67 29.36
CA TRP A 136 7.39 -2.55 29.62
C TRP A 136 7.84 -1.71 30.82
N GLN A 137 8.16 -2.33 31.96
CA GLN A 137 8.67 -1.61 33.14
C GLN A 137 9.95 -0.82 32.83
N ALA A 138 10.92 -1.42 32.14
CA ALA A 138 12.17 -0.75 31.77
C ALA A 138 12.00 0.38 30.72
N VAL A 139 10.91 0.38 29.96
CA VAL A 139 10.51 1.48 29.07
C VAL A 139 9.80 2.58 29.87
N ASP A 140 8.86 2.22 30.73
CA ASP A 140 8.06 3.14 31.56
C ASP A 140 8.95 3.98 32.50
N ASP A 141 9.89 3.31 33.19
CA ASP A 141 10.96 3.93 34.00
C ASP A 141 11.76 5.00 33.24
N LYS A 142 11.97 4.79 31.93
CA LYS A 142 12.70 5.71 31.06
C LYS A 142 11.81 6.84 30.56
N VAL A 143 10.56 6.56 30.19
CA VAL A 143 9.55 7.56 29.80
C VAL A 143 9.36 8.57 30.93
N HIS A 144 9.12 8.11 32.16
CA HIS A 144 8.97 8.98 33.32
C HIS A 144 10.20 9.87 33.56
N ARG A 145 11.42 9.34 33.42
CA ARG A 145 12.67 10.13 33.55
C ARG A 145 12.86 11.16 32.44
N VAL A 146 12.39 10.88 31.22
CA VAL A 146 12.39 11.86 30.12
C VAL A 146 11.35 12.94 30.34
N CYS A 147 10.12 12.60 30.73
CA CYS A 147 9.07 13.55 31.07
C CYS A 147 9.48 14.47 32.24
N GLU A 148 10.11 13.92 33.29
CA GLU A 148 10.70 14.69 34.39
C GLU A 148 11.75 15.71 33.90
N ARG A 149 12.62 15.31 32.97
CA ARG A 149 13.66 16.18 32.40
C ARG A 149 13.07 17.28 31.52
N VAL A 150 12.12 16.93 30.65
CA VAL A 150 11.41 17.89 29.79
C VAL A 150 10.62 18.90 30.63
N ARG A 151 9.87 18.44 31.64
CA ARG A 151 9.12 19.30 32.57
C ARG A 151 10.02 20.30 33.29
N LYS A 152 11.18 19.84 33.78
CA LYS A 152 12.18 20.71 34.42
C LYS A 152 12.81 21.70 33.45
N PHE A 153 13.06 21.29 32.19
CA PHE A 153 13.56 22.18 31.14
C PHE A 153 12.57 23.31 30.84
N TYR A 154 11.28 23.00 30.62
CA TYR A 154 10.22 24.00 30.44
C TYR A 154 10.07 24.94 31.64
N LEU A 155 10.10 24.43 32.87
CA LEU A 155 10.05 25.25 34.09
C LEU A 155 11.29 26.14 34.29
N SER A 156 12.44 25.76 33.72
CA SER A 156 13.66 26.57 33.75
C SER A 156 13.76 27.59 32.60
N LEU A 157 12.90 27.50 31.59
CA LEU A 157 12.94 28.36 30.41
C LEU A 157 12.28 29.72 30.69
N ARG A 158 13.15 30.72 30.85
CA ARG A 158 12.87 32.17 30.96
C ARG A 158 11.88 32.73 29.92
N LEU A 159 11.68 32.00 28.82
CA LEU A 159 10.69 32.23 27.75
C LEU A 159 9.31 32.66 28.26
N VAL A 160 8.82 32.10 29.37
CA VAL A 160 7.49 32.44 29.93
C VAL A 160 7.43 33.90 30.40
N TYR A 161 8.52 34.45 30.94
CA TYR A 161 8.58 35.86 31.33
C TYR A 161 8.63 36.77 30.09
N GLU A 162 9.43 36.42 29.09
CA GLU A 162 9.57 37.21 27.85
C GLU A 162 8.23 37.29 27.08
N ILE A 163 7.48 36.18 27.01
CA ILE A 163 6.12 36.15 26.45
C ILE A 163 5.15 37.01 27.27
N GLN A 164 5.18 36.96 28.60
CA GLN A 164 4.29 37.75 29.45
C GLN A 164 4.50 39.26 29.28
N THR A 165 5.75 39.73 29.20
CA THR A 165 6.05 41.16 29.00
C THR A 165 5.51 41.68 27.67
N GLN A 166 5.83 41.00 26.56
CA GLN A 166 5.42 41.41 25.21
C GLN A 166 3.89 41.44 25.04
N LEU A 167 3.19 40.47 25.65
CA LEU A 167 1.72 40.40 25.59
C LEU A 167 1.08 41.53 26.40
N HIS A 168 1.71 41.97 27.50
CA HIS A 168 1.24 43.13 28.26
C HIS A 168 1.38 44.44 27.47
N GLU A 169 2.53 44.66 26.83
CA GLU A 169 2.82 45.83 25.99
C GLU A 169 1.81 45.97 24.84
N TRP A 170 1.53 44.89 24.11
CA TRP A 170 0.47 44.89 23.08
C TRP A 170 -0.92 45.16 23.67
N SER A 171 -1.24 44.61 24.85
CA SER A 171 -2.55 44.83 25.48
C SER A 171 -2.80 46.28 25.94
N GLN A 172 -1.74 47.05 26.18
CA GLN A 172 -1.84 48.50 26.41
C GLN A 172 -2.01 49.26 25.10
N GLN A 173 -1.22 48.94 24.07
CA GLN A 173 -1.32 49.58 22.75
C GLN A 173 -2.69 49.37 22.09
N LEU A 174 -3.33 48.20 22.26
CA LEU A 174 -4.71 48.00 21.80
C LEU A 174 -5.68 48.90 22.59
N ARG A 175 -5.59 48.96 23.93
CA ARG A 175 -6.46 49.83 24.73
C ARG A 175 -6.30 51.32 24.42
N GLU A 176 -5.09 51.77 24.11
CA GLU A 176 -4.83 53.15 23.69
C GLU A 176 -5.43 53.43 22.31
N GLN A 177 -5.37 52.47 21.38
CA GLN A 177 -6.04 52.57 20.08
C GLN A 177 -7.56 52.52 20.21
N ASP A 178 -8.12 51.65 21.05
CA ASP A 178 -9.55 51.57 21.34
C ASP A 178 -10.07 52.87 21.98
N ALA A 179 -9.32 53.44 22.94
CA ALA A 179 -9.65 54.72 23.55
C ALA A 179 -9.56 55.89 22.55
N ALA A 180 -8.53 55.91 21.70
CA ALA A 180 -8.40 56.91 20.63
C ALA A 180 -9.44 56.74 19.52
N ALA A 181 -9.92 55.53 19.26
CA ALA A 181 -11.03 55.24 18.35
C ALA A 181 -12.37 55.70 18.95
N ALA A 182 -12.65 55.35 20.21
CA ALA A 182 -13.85 55.81 20.92
C ALA A 182 -13.91 57.34 21.04
N ALA A 183 -12.77 58.01 21.25
CA ALA A 183 -12.69 59.47 21.24
C ALA A 183 -12.99 60.08 19.86
N ARG A 184 -12.70 59.38 18.76
CA ARG A 184 -13.05 59.81 17.39
C ARG A 184 -14.51 59.51 17.03
N ASP A 185 -15.07 58.43 17.55
CA ASP A 185 -16.45 58.01 17.31
C ASP A 185 -17.47 58.85 18.12
N SER A 186 -17.00 59.47 19.22
CA SER A 186 -17.79 60.34 20.09
C SER A 186 -18.25 61.66 19.44
N ASP A 187 -17.59 62.12 18.36
CA ASP A 187 -17.90 63.38 17.65
C ASP A 187 -18.88 63.20 16.46
N ALA A 188 -19.45 62.00 16.26
CA ALA A 188 -20.36 61.71 15.15
C ALA A 188 -21.85 61.84 15.54
N PRO A 189 -22.64 62.76 14.94
CA PRO A 189 -24.05 62.97 15.31
C PRO A 189 -25.00 61.94 14.66
N VAL A 190 -25.86 61.31 15.47
CA VAL A 190 -26.80 60.26 15.05
C VAL A 190 -28.26 60.76 15.04
N LEU A 191 -28.99 60.55 13.95
CA LEU A 191 -30.44 60.80 13.84
C LEU A 191 -31.29 59.55 14.15
N PRO A 192 -32.57 59.69 14.57
CA PRO A 192 -33.29 58.61 15.26
C PRO A 192 -34.21 57.72 14.40
N SER A 193 -34.25 56.44 14.80
CA SER A 193 -35.42 55.53 14.83
C SER A 193 -36.08 55.03 13.53
N ARG A 194 -36.00 53.70 13.32
CA ARG A 194 -37.16 52.83 13.02
C ARG A 194 -36.84 51.34 13.31
N GLY A 195 -37.85 50.57 13.73
CA GLY A 195 -37.85 49.10 13.89
C GLY A 195 -39.31 48.60 13.74
N PRO A 196 -39.68 47.35 14.13
CA PRO A 196 -38.89 46.29 14.78
C PRO A 196 -38.52 45.16 13.74
N GLU A 197 -38.82 43.85 13.75
CA GLU A 197 -39.53 42.90 14.64
C GLU A 197 -39.24 41.41 14.31
N SER A 198 -39.54 40.50 15.27
CA SER A 198 -39.56 39.02 15.17
C SER A 198 -38.19 38.31 15.01
N ASN A 199 -37.86 37.14 15.60
CA ASN A 199 -38.53 36.22 16.54
C ASN A 199 -37.49 35.80 17.63
N ALA A 200 -37.78 35.88 18.93
CA ALA A 200 -38.41 34.87 19.80
C ALA A 200 -37.44 33.79 20.39
N PHE A 201 -37.50 33.64 21.72
CA PHE A 201 -36.67 32.85 22.65
C PHE A 201 -37.17 31.36 22.79
N PRO A 202 -36.62 30.45 23.64
CA PRO A 202 -35.71 30.64 24.80
C PRO A 202 -34.52 29.65 24.98
N LEU A 203 -33.75 29.86 26.06
CA LEU A 203 -32.81 28.90 26.65
C LEU A 203 -33.52 27.70 27.32
N SER A 204 -32.83 26.56 27.42
CA SER A 204 -32.58 25.84 28.69
C SER A 204 -31.65 24.65 28.48
N GLN A 205 -30.75 24.36 29.43
CA GLN A 205 -29.93 23.13 29.41
C GLN A 205 -29.68 22.62 30.85
N ASP A 206 -30.56 21.75 31.31
CA ASP A 206 -30.36 20.93 32.51
C ASP A 206 -29.51 19.70 32.20
N GLN A 207 -28.54 19.40 33.06
CA GLN A 207 -28.39 18.06 33.64
C GLN A 207 -27.39 18.04 34.81
N ALA A 208 -27.72 17.25 35.84
CA ALA A 208 -26.94 17.09 37.06
C ALA A 208 -26.36 15.67 37.20
N GLU A 209 -25.35 15.53 38.07
CA GLU A 209 -24.77 14.25 38.52
C GLU A 209 -25.83 13.38 39.24
N PRO A 210 -25.64 12.05 39.35
CA PRO A 210 -25.19 11.56 40.66
C PRO A 210 -24.28 10.31 40.67
N LYS A 211 -23.60 10.13 41.81
CA LYS A 211 -22.75 8.98 42.17
C LYS A 211 -23.54 7.71 42.47
N ALA A 212 -22.87 6.57 42.36
CA ALA A 212 -23.18 5.35 43.12
C ALA A 212 -21.94 4.89 43.92
N LYS A 213 -22.16 4.36 45.14
CA LYS A 213 -21.15 3.63 45.94
C LYS A 213 -21.43 2.12 45.84
N GLY A 214 -20.39 1.28 45.92
CA GLY A 214 -20.53 -0.19 45.95
C GLY A 214 -20.48 -0.80 47.35
N GLY A 215 -20.60 -2.13 47.46
CA GLY A 215 -20.36 -2.86 48.73
C GLY A 215 -20.74 -4.34 48.78
N THR A 216 -19.71 -5.21 48.81
CA THR A 216 -19.61 -6.50 49.56
C THR A 216 -20.57 -7.69 49.38
N LYS A 217 -19.94 -8.86 49.21
CA LYS A 217 -20.24 -10.22 49.77
C LYS A 217 -21.61 -10.87 49.50
N GLN A 218 -21.55 -12.05 48.86
CA GLN A 218 -21.48 -13.32 49.62
C GLN A 218 -20.35 -14.19 49.04
#